data_AF-A0A7Z7W0H4-F1
#
_entry.id   AF-A0A7Z7W0H4-F1
#
_cell.length_a   1.000
_cell.length_b   1.000
_cell.length_c   1.000
_cell.angle_alpha   90.00
_cell.angle_beta   90.00
_cell.angle_gamma   90.00
#
_symmetry.space_group_name_H-M   'P 1'
#
loop_
_entity.id
_entity.type
_entity.pdbx_description
1 polymer ?
#
loop_
_entity_poly.entity_id
_entity_poly.type
_entity_poly.pdbx_seq_one_letter_code
_entity_poly.pdbx_strand_id
1 'polypeptide(L)'
;MYGLTDMQPYGNVATRAWTFRTVGYGHSPYVWADIISQLIINGYDYVLSIEHEDPIMSVEEGFQKACQTLKSVNIYDKPADMWWA
;
A
#
# COMPACT_ATOMS: atom_id res chain seq x y z
N MET A 1 12.58 -13.35 -25.64
CA MET A 1 11.80 -12.14 -25.32
C MET A 1 12.49 -11.49 -24.14
N TYR A 2 13.28 -10.44 -24.37
CA TYR A 2 13.99 -9.73 -23.29
C TYR A 2 12.97 -8.82 -22.59
N GLY A 3 12.97 -8.82 -21.25
CA GLY A 3 12.14 -7.90 -20.47
C GLY A 3 12.55 -6.47 -20.79
N LEU A 4 11.69 -5.73 -21.49
CA LEU A 4 11.90 -4.33 -21.78
C LEU A 4 11.30 -3.52 -20.62
N THR A 5 12.12 -2.70 -19.96
CA THR A 5 11.63 -1.71 -19.01
C THR A 5 10.61 -0.80 -19.71
N ASP A 6 9.41 -0.68 -19.17
CA ASP A 6 8.39 0.21 -19.73
C ASP A 6 8.74 1.68 -19.44
N MET A 7 9.30 2.33 -20.45
CA MET A 7 9.75 3.74 -20.42
C MET A 7 8.71 4.70 -21.02
N GLN A 8 7.45 4.30 -21.21
CA GLN A 8 6.41 5.23 -21.66
C GLN A 8 6.26 6.40 -20.65
N PRO A 9 5.63 7.53 -21.02
CA PRO A 9 5.19 8.52 -20.04
C PRO A 9 4.14 7.96 -19.07
N TYR A 10 4.10 8.45 -17.83
CA TYR A 10 3.12 7.97 -16.82
C TYR A 10 1.66 8.24 -17.20
N GLY A 11 1.40 9.27 -18.02
CA GLY A 11 0.05 9.60 -18.51
C GLY A 11 -0.54 8.57 -19.49
N ASN A 12 0.27 7.67 -20.07
CA ASN A 12 -0.19 6.67 -21.04
C ASN A 12 -0.79 5.42 -20.37
N VAL A 13 -1.65 5.63 -19.36
CA VAL A 13 -2.14 4.58 -18.44
C VAL A 13 -2.64 3.32 -19.16
N ALA A 14 -3.36 3.48 -20.28
CA ALA A 14 -3.96 2.37 -21.00
C ALA A 14 -2.96 1.43 -21.70
N THR A 15 -1.78 1.92 -22.08
CA THR A 15 -0.78 1.15 -22.83
C THR A 15 0.43 0.75 -22.01
N ARG A 16 0.53 1.26 -20.79
CA ARG A 16 1.61 0.91 -19.87
C ARG A 16 1.41 -0.50 -19.32
N ALA A 17 2.52 -1.21 -19.13
CA ALA A 17 2.57 -2.50 -18.48
C ALA A 17 2.24 -2.41 -16.97
N TRP A 18 2.46 -1.25 -16.35
CA TRP A 18 2.12 -0.98 -14.96
C TRP A 18 1.92 0.53 -14.73
N THR A 19 1.20 0.85 -13.65
CA THR A 19 1.01 2.23 -13.21
C THR A 19 0.88 2.29 -11.69
N PHE A 20 1.15 3.46 -11.10
CA PHE A 20 0.91 3.69 -9.68
C PHE A 20 -0.60 3.75 -9.39
N ARG A 21 -0.98 3.26 -8.22
CA ARG A 21 -2.37 3.18 -7.78
C ARG A 21 -2.44 3.54 -6.30
N THR A 22 -3.54 4.16 -5.91
CA THR A 22 -3.93 4.33 -4.50
C THR A 22 -3.79 3.02 -3.71
N VAL A 23 -3.26 3.09 -2.49
CA VAL A 23 -3.14 1.94 -1.57
C VAL A 23 -4.49 1.22 -1.43
N GLY A 24 -4.50 -0.09 -1.70
CA GLY A 24 -5.71 -0.92 -1.77
C GLY A 24 -6.29 -1.12 -3.18
N TYR A 25 -5.83 -0.36 -4.19
CA TYR A 25 -6.30 -0.43 -5.58
C TYR A 25 -5.24 -0.92 -6.58
N GLY A 26 -4.00 -1.12 -6.13
CA GLY A 26 -2.97 -1.87 -6.86
C GLY A 26 -2.79 -3.26 -6.25
N HIS A 27 -2.24 -3.31 -5.05
CA HIS A 27 -2.27 -4.50 -4.19
C HIS A 27 -3.49 -4.49 -3.27
N SER A 28 -4.00 -5.69 -2.98
CA SER A 28 -5.14 -5.87 -2.08
C SER A 28 -4.79 -5.46 -0.64
N PRO A 29 -5.79 -5.14 0.20
CA PRO A 29 -5.56 -4.87 1.62
C PRO A 29 -4.82 -5.98 2.37
N TYR A 30 -4.97 -7.24 1.93
CA TYR A 30 -4.26 -8.38 2.52
C TYR A 30 -2.74 -8.25 2.42
N VAL A 31 -2.23 -7.85 1.23
CA VAL A 31 -0.78 -7.62 1.06
C VAL A 31 -0.28 -6.51 1.99
N TRP A 32 -1.10 -5.48 2.22
CA TRP A 32 -0.75 -4.41 3.17
C TRP A 32 -0.78 -4.88 4.62
N ALA A 33 -1.70 -5.78 4.99
CA ALA A 33 -1.70 -6.43 6.30
C ALA A 33 -0.43 -7.26 6.52
N ASP A 34 0.02 -7.99 5.49
CA ASP A 34 1.29 -8.74 5.54
C ASP A 34 2.48 -7.81 5.75
N ILE A 35 2.55 -6.70 5.00
CA ILE A 35 3.63 -5.70 5.13
C ILE A 35 3.65 -5.10 6.54
N ILE A 36 2.50 -4.67 7.07
CA ILE A 36 2.39 -4.09 8.41
C ILE A 36 2.79 -5.13 9.48
N SER A 37 2.36 -6.38 9.32
CA SER A 37 2.74 -7.47 10.22
C SER A 37 4.26 -7.65 10.25
N GLN A 38 4.92 -7.61 9.08
CA GLN A 38 6.37 -7.72 9.01
C GLN A 38 7.08 -6.51 9.65
N LEU A 39 6.56 -5.29 9.47
CA LEU A 39 7.11 -4.10 10.14
C LEU A 39 7.10 -4.27 11.67
N ILE A 40 5.99 -4.73 12.23
CA ILE A 40 5.84 -4.94 13.67
C ILE A 40 6.73 -6.07 14.18
N ILE A 41 6.79 -7.21 13.47
CA ILE A 41 7.66 -8.34 13.83
C ILE A 41 9.13 -7.90 13.89
N ASN A 42 9.53 -6.97 13.02
CA ASN A 42 10.88 -6.44 12.97
C ASN A 42 11.08 -5.19 13.85
N GLY A 43 10.14 -4.87 14.73
CA GLY A 43 10.28 -3.83 15.76
C GLY A 43 10.11 -2.40 15.25
N TYR A 44 9.52 -2.19 14.07
CA TYR A 44 9.19 -0.84 13.61
C TYR A 44 7.95 -0.30 14.34
N ASP A 45 8.09 0.85 15.00
CA ASP A 45 7.06 1.45 15.86
C ASP A 45 6.76 2.92 15.53
N TYR A 46 7.15 3.36 14.33
CA TYR A 46 7.02 4.77 13.92
C TYR A 46 5.93 4.99 12.85
N VAL A 47 5.98 6.14 12.19
CA VAL A 47 4.94 6.65 11.30
C VAL A 47 4.95 5.94 9.94
N LEU A 48 3.80 5.42 9.52
CA LEU A 48 3.55 5.03 8.13
C LEU A 48 3.15 6.27 7.31
N SER A 49 4.04 6.73 6.42
CA SER A 49 3.78 7.84 5.50
C SER A 49 3.10 7.36 4.21
N ILE A 50 2.25 8.20 3.62
CA ILE A 50 1.60 7.95 2.33
C ILE A 50 2.12 8.97 1.32
N GLU A 51 2.67 8.46 0.22
CA GLU A 51 2.93 9.23 -1.00
C GLU A 51 1.87 8.85 -2.03
N HIS A 52 1.15 9.85 -2.54
CA HIS A 52 0.00 9.62 -3.41
C HIS A 52 0.34 9.91 -4.88
N GLU A 53 0.34 8.87 -5.70
CA GLU A 53 0.57 8.94 -7.14
C GLU A 53 -0.45 8.07 -7.88
N ASP A 54 -1.65 8.58 -8.15
CA ASP A 54 -2.71 7.84 -8.83
C ASP A 54 -3.16 8.61 -10.08
N PRO A 55 -3.04 8.06 -11.30
CA PRO A 55 -3.40 8.78 -12.51
C PRO A 55 -4.89 8.70 -12.89
N ILE A 56 -5.72 7.95 -12.15
CA ILE A 56 -7.16 7.78 -12.44
C ILE A 56 -8.09 8.17 -11.29
N MET A 57 -7.55 8.52 -10.11
CA MET A 57 -8.30 9.09 -8.99
C MET A 57 -7.91 10.55 -8.78
N SER A 58 -8.84 11.33 -8.22
CA SER A 58 -8.47 12.65 -7.69
C SER A 58 -7.54 12.50 -6.48
N VAL A 59 -6.68 13.50 -6.26
CA VAL A 59 -5.73 13.50 -5.13
C VAL A 59 -6.44 13.26 -3.80
N GLU A 60 -7.54 13.97 -3.55
CA GLU A 60 -8.28 13.87 -2.28
C GLU A 60 -8.94 12.49 -2.13
N GLU A 61 -9.67 12.02 -3.15
CA GLU A 61 -10.36 10.72 -3.08
C GLU A 61 -9.36 9.57 -2.92
N GLY A 62 -8.28 9.59 -3.70
CA GLY A 62 -7.23 8.58 -3.62
C GLY A 62 -6.54 8.59 -2.26
N PHE A 63 -6.19 9.77 -1.73
CA PHE A 63 -5.61 9.87 -0.39
C PHE A 63 -6.55 9.36 0.71
N GLN A 64 -7.84 9.72 0.66
CA GLN A 64 -8.85 9.24 1.62
C GLN A 64 -9.02 7.72 1.57
N LYS A 65 -9.07 7.13 0.36
CA LYS A 65 -9.15 5.68 0.16
C LYS A 65 -7.89 4.95 0.64
N ALA A 66 -6.71 5.52 0.41
CA ALA A 66 -5.45 4.98 0.96
C ALA A 66 -5.48 4.97 2.49
N CYS A 67 -5.88 6.10 3.11
CA CYS A 67 -6.04 6.21 4.55
C CYS A 67 -7.02 5.18 5.10
N GLN A 68 -8.17 5.00 4.46
CA GLN A 68 -9.19 4.04 4.86
C GLN A 68 -8.64 2.61 4.83
N THR A 69 -7.93 2.24 3.76
CA THR A 69 -7.33 0.92 3.61
C THR A 69 -6.27 0.67 4.68
N LEU A 70 -5.33 1.59 4.88
CA LEU A 70 -4.27 1.39 5.87
C LEU A 70 -4.82 1.34 7.30
N LYS A 71 -5.79 2.19 7.63
CA LYS A 71 -6.44 2.16 8.95
C LYS A 71 -7.17 0.84 9.23
N SER A 72 -7.68 0.15 8.21
CA SER A 72 -8.39 -1.11 8.42
C SER A 72 -7.46 -2.30 8.70
N VAL A 73 -6.18 -2.20 8.33
CA VAL A 73 -5.19 -3.27 8.51
C VAL A 73 -4.09 -2.94 9.51
N ASN A 74 -4.01 -1.70 9.99
CA ASN A 74 -3.01 -1.29 10.96
C ASN A 74 -3.27 -1.90 12.35
N ILE A 75 -2.20 -2.17 13.09
CA ILE A 75 -2.26 -2.70 14.45
C ILE A 75 -1.83 -1.59 15.41
N TYR A 76 -2.71 -1.24 16.34
CA TYR A 76 -2.52 -0.10 17.24
C TYR A 76 -2.09 -0.53 18.66
N ASP A 77 -2.57 -1.67 19.11
CA ASP A 77 -2.32 -2.16 20.45
C ASP A 77 -1.12 -3.10 20.49
N LYS A 78 -0.41 -3.11 21.62
CA LYS A 78 0.67 -4.06 21.86
C LYS A 78 0.09 -5.48 22.03
N PRO A 79 0.82 -6.52 21.60
CA PRO A 79 0.40 -7.90 21.87
C PRO A 79 0.32 -8.12 23.38
N ALA A 80 -0.72 -8.83 23.82
CA ALA A 80 -0.80 -9.34 25.18
C ALA A 80 0.19 -10.48 25.39
N ASP A 81 0.43 -10.83 26.66
CA ASP A 81 1.17 -12.05 26.98
C ASP A 81 0.47 -13.27 26.36
N MET A 82 1.28 -14.18 25.82
CA MET A 82 0.78 -15.38 25.15
C MET A 82 0.17 -16.31 26.21
N TRP A 83 -1.16 -16.48 26.16
CA TRP A 83 -1.90 -17.29 27.13
C TRP A 83 -2.37 -18.65 26.60
N TRP A 84 -2.29 -18.87 25.29
CA TRP A 84 -2.81 -20.03 24.57
C TRP A 84 -1.72 -21.00 24.07
N ALA A 85 -0.46 -20.77 24.44
CA ALA A 85 0.68 -21.63 24.08
C ALA A 85 1.27 -22.32 25.30
#